data_AF-A0A850MGC3-F1
#
_entry.id   AF-A0A850MGC3-F1
#
_cell.length_a   1.000
_cell.length_b   1.000
_cell.length_c   1.000
_cell.angle_alpha   90.00
_cell.angle_beta   90.00
_cell.angle_gamma   90.00
#
_symmetry.space_group_name_H-M   'P 1'
#
loop_
_entity.id
_entity.type
_entity.pdbx_description
1 polymer ?
#
loop_
_entity_poly.entity_id
_entity_poly.type
_entity_poly.pdbx_seq_one_letter_code
_entity_poly.pdbx_strand_id
1 'polypeptide(L)'
;MHSDNSKLKRKSIIQLITIVGIALLLHFGIILLLQFDSAGWLQPFNEIVGDVFGTGTEVIMPIASLSVWFFAISIAWFIHRDNPYINNLLIFSLIPLAIMVVVEFACYFLFWDYIHLLPFIVGLYIIWKKRSTLRQNYILLSALGLIGLLFLLYYLNLAYSAIPELMFLIFMPIYFGVLAGVSFFLRGRREPKKGILRKIGKGFLICFWGIGLLLGTMVLYWYMRPSDYVVNENIVIDSWIAVDEGIHNSNSDMLYWNETGVIYLVHDRRPFHLGTPDAKIIVWNSTDARQWTKVAEFNVTGEDVRDPKFGIINNRLYLYFLKNKAFPMAIPYSTVYTYTDDGVNWAPVRDIAPANTLFWGSTTNDNITWYLPAYARNPYSVYLLNSTDGENWSIHATMYSGEMISESAIEFLPDGRMMLVSRMEGFGAGAFGNANASTLIATSPFPYTDWSSYIKSTVDKLDGLALFSYDNKTYAAARHQPGSRGLFTELGSVFTRKRTSLFLVNETTGLTYITDVPSAGDTAYCGVVLNGTEAYISYYTSDIRYDYPWVLGWVAESDIRIAQVNLTALAIWAASL
;
A
#
# COMPACT_ATOMS: atom_id res chain seq x y z
N MET A 1 -43.90 20.83 -43.84
CA MET A 1 -43.28 19.84 -42.91
C MET A 1 -41.77 19.66 -43.08
N HIS A 2 -41.16 19.76 -44.28
CA HIS A 2 -39.70 19.62 -44.42
C HIS A 2 -38.87 20.82 -43.90
N SER A 3 -39.39 22.05 -43.92
CA SER A 3 -38.66 23.25 -43.46
C SER A 3 -38.59 23.43 -41.94
N ASP A 4 -39.54 22.86 -41.19
CA ASP A 4 -39.54 22.93 -39.72
C ASP A 4 -38.54 21.95 -39.10
N ASN A 5 -38.39 20.76 -39.69
CA ASN A 5 -37.39 19.78 -39.24
C ASN A 5 -35.95 20.27 -39.47
N SER A 6 -35.68 21.02 -40.53
CA SER A 6 -34.33 21.58 -40.78
C SER A 6 -34.00 22.73 -39.82
N LYS A 7 -34.98 23.58 -39.48
CA LYS A 7 -34.82 24.63 -38.46
C LYS A 7 -34.61 24.06 -37.06
N LEU A 8 -35.37 23.03 -36.67
CA LEU A 8 -35.18 22.30 -35.40
C LEU A 8 -33.81 21.62 -35.31
N LYS A 9 -33.34 21.00 -36.41
CA LYS A 9 -32.02 20.36 -36.48
C LYS A 9 -30.90 21.40 -36.38
N ARG A 10 -31.01 22.53 -37.08
CA ARG A 10 -30.04 23.64 -37.01
C ARG A 10 -29.98 24.29 -35.63
N LYS A 11 -31.13 24.50 -34.98
CA LYS A 11 -31.22 25.02 -33.61
C LYS A 11 -30.60 24.06 -32.58
N SER A 12 -30.79 22.75 -32.77
CA SER A 12 -30.21 21.72 -31.90
C SER A 12 -28.68 21.62 -32.04
N ILE A 13 -28.15 21.80 -33.26
CA ILE A 13 -26.70 21.81 -33.53
C ILE A 13 -26.05 23.05 -32.90
N ILE A 14 -26.65 24.23 -33.06
CA ILE A 14 -26.14 25.46 -32.45
C ILE A 14 -26.13 25.33 -30.92
N GLN A 15 -27.21 24.79 -30.33
CA GLN A 15 -27.24 24.52 -28.88
C GLN A 15 -26.14 23.55 -28.46
N LEU A 16 -25.92 22.46 -29.20
CA LEU A 16 -24.84 21.51 -28.89
C LEU A 16 -23.46 22.15 -28.97
N ILE A 17 -23.20 22.98 -29.99
CA ILE A 17 -21.95 23.74 -30.13
C ILE A 17 -21.78 24.72 -28.98
N THR A 18 -22.84 25.45 -28.58
CA THR A 18 -22.79 26.37 -27.43
C THR A 18 -22.51 25.62 -26.13
N ILE A 19 -23.08 24.43 -25.95
CA ILE A 19 -22.86 23.59 -24.76
C ILE A 19 -21.44 23.07 -24.71
N VAL A 20 -20.93 22.55 -25.84
CA VAL A 20 -19.54 22.11 -25.95
C VAL A 20 -18.60 23.29 -25.73
N GLY A 21 -18.91 24.46 -26.27
CA GLY A 21 -18.14 25.69 -26.07
C GLY A 21 -18.11 26.15 -24.61
N ILE A 22 -19.26 26.13 -23.92
CA ILE A 22 -19.35 26.45 -22.48
C ILE A 22 -18.60 25.40 -21.65
N ALA A 23 -18.73 24.11 -22.00
CA ALA A 23 -18.02 23.04 -21.31
C ALA A 23 -16.51 23.15 -21.47
N LEU A 24 -16.02 23.45 -22.69
CA LEU A 24 -14.62 23.71 -22.95
C LEU A 24 -14.13 24.97 -22.24
N LEU A 25 -14.90 26.07 -22.23
CA LEU A 25 -14.55 27.31 -21.52
C LEU A 25 -14.47 27.11 -20.00
N LEU A 26 -15.43 26.39 -19.41
CA LEU A 26 -15.39 26.04 -17.99
C LEU A 26 -14.22 25.11 -17.70
N HIS A 27 -13.99 24.11 -18.56
CA HIS A 27 -12.88 23.17 -18.41
C HIS A 27 -11.52 23.87 -18.44
N PHE A 28 -11.23 24.65 -19.49
CA PHE A 28 -9.97 25.37 -19.61
C PHE A 28 -9.86 26.53 -18.61
N GLY A 29 -10.97 27.20 -18.28
CA GLY A 29 -10.99 28.26 -17.27
C GLY A 29 -10.73 27.74 -15.86
N ILE A 30 -11.31 26.59 -15.49
CA ILE A 30 -11.04 25.92 -14.22
C ILE A 30 -9.60 25.40 -14.18
N ILE A 31 -9.10 24.78 -15.26
CA ILE A 31 -7.69 24.36 -15.35
C ILE A 31 -6.73 25.55 -15.20
N LEU A 32 -7.01 26.67 -15.88
CA LEU A 32 -6.20 27.90 -15.79
C LEU A 32 -6.25 28.55 -14.40
N LEU A 33 -7.40 28.51 -13.71
CA LEU A 33 -7.55 28.98 -12.33
C LEU A 33 -6.83 28.06 -11.32
N LEU A 34 -6.74 26.76 -11.62
CA LEU A 34 -6.09 25.75 -10.78
C LEU A 34 -4.58 25.60 -11.08
N GLN A 35 -4.08 26.20 -12.15
CA GLN A 35 -2.64 26.28 -12.50
C GLN A 35 -1.87 27.34 -11.71
N PHE A 36 -2.53 28.10 -10.81
CA PHE A 36 -1.84 29.00 -9.91
C PHE A 36 -1.13 28.21 -8.80
N ASP A 37 0.14 27.97 -9.07
CA ASP A 37 1.26 27.59 -8.21
C ASP A 37 1.05 27.96 -6.73
N SER A 38 0.83 26.96 -5.86
CA SER A 38 1.02 26.96 -4.38
C SER A 38 0.12 25.99 -3.60
N ALA A 39 -0.73 25.21 -4.26
CA ALA A 39 -1.70 24.36 -3.56
C ALA A 39 -1.35 22.86 -3.56
N GLY A 40 -0.50 22.42 -2.60
CA GLY A 40 -0.31 20.99 -2.28
C GLY A 40 -1.61 20.24 -1.94
N TRP A 41 -2.71 20.95 -1.74
CA TRP A 41 -4.06 20.42 -1.47
C TRP A 41 -4.78 19.89 -2.73
N LEU A 42 -4.19 20.02 -3.93
CA LEU A 42 -4.75 19.52 -5.20
C LEU A 42 -4.16 18.19 -5.67
N GLN A 43 -3.21 17.59 -4.94
CA GLN A 43 -2.79 16.20 -5.13
C GLN A 43 -3.29 15.24 -4.03
N PRO A 44 -4.55 15.34 -3.54
CA PRO A 44 -4.97 14.52 -2.41
C PRO A 44 -4.91 13.04 -2.77
N PHE A 45 -5.16 12.63 -4.02
CA PHE A 45 -5.15 11.21 -4.37
C PHE A 45 -3.76 10.60 -4.31
N ASN A 46 -2.73 11.18 -4.95
CA ASN A 46 -1.37 10.64 -4.90
C ASN A 46 -0.75 10.76 -3.50
N GLU A 47 -1.11 11.79 -2.72
CA GLU A 47 -0.69 11.91 -1.31
C GLU A 47 -1.39 10.89 -0.40
N ILE A 48 -2.64 10.49 -0.71
CA ILE A 48 -3.46 9.58 0.11
C ILE A 48 -3.23 8.11 -0.23
N VAL A 49 -3.15 7.73 -1.50
CA VAL A 49 -3.01 6.32 -1.94
C VAL A 49 -1.61 5.96 -2.47
N GLY A 50 -0.67 6.91 -2.48
CA GLY A 50 0.62 6.75 -3.13
C GLY A 50 0.50 6.88 -4.66
N ASP A 51 1.62 6.76 -5.38
CA ASP A 51 1.62 6.74 -6.85
C ASP A 51 1.08 5.40 -7.38
N VAL A 52 -0.22 5.14 -7.16
CA VAL A 52 -0.91 3.88 -7.52
C VAL A 52 -0.80 3.58 -9.02
N PHE A 53 -0.55 4.59 -9.84
CA PHE A 53 -0.56 4.50 -11.30
C PHE A 53 0.82 4.73 -11.95
N GLY A 54 1.90 4.88 -11.17
CA GLY A 54 3.28 5.00 -11.69
C GLY A 54 3.55 6.26 -12.51
N THR A 55 2.87 7.37 -12.20
CA THR A 55 2.94 8.63 -12.95
C THR A 55 4.01 9.61 -12.44
N GLY A 56 4.60 9.37 -11.28
CA GLY A 56 5.54 10.29 -10.63
C GLY A 56 4.86 11.53 -10.04
N THR A 57 5.45 12.11 -9.00
CA THR A 57 4.90 13.25 -8.23
C THR A 57 4.96 14.60 -8.96
N GLU A 58 5.63 14.67 -10.12
CA GLU A 58 5.90 15.92 -10.84
C GLU A 58 4.96 16.19 -12.02
N VAL A 59 4.10 15.23 -12.40
CA VAL A 59 3.14 15.45 -13.49
C VAL A 59 1.96 16.24 -12.93
N ILE A 60 1.80 17.49 -13.36
CA ILE A 60 0.58 18.26 -13.17
C ILE A 60 -0.58 17.41 -13.69
N MET A 61 -1.35 16.81 -12.77
CA MET A 61 -2.48 15.96 -13.10
C MET A 61 -3.40 16.70 -14.08
N PRO A 62 -3.59 16.21 -15.32
CA PRO A 62 -4.64 16.76 -16.16
C PRO A 62 -5.98 16.37 -15.52
N ILE A 63 -6.66 17.36 -14.93
CA ILE A 63 -8.01 17.24 -14.39
C ILE A 63 -8.99 17.12 -15.57
N ALA A 64 -8.93 16.05 -16.35
CA ALA A 64 -9.92 15.74 -17.38
C ALA A 64 -10.59 14.40 -17.08
N SER A 65 -11.30 14.33 -15.96
CA SER A 65 -12.20 13.22 -15.69
C SER A 65 -13.48 13.35 -16.53
N LEU A 66 -14.03 12.20 -16.94
CA LEU A 66 -15.34 12.08 -17.62
C LEU A 66 -16.45 12.83 -16.87
N SER A 67 -16.30 12.96 -15.55
CA SER A 67 -17.22 13.62 -14.64
C SER A 67 -17.25 15.13 -14.77
N VAL A 68 -16.11 15.78 -15.08
CA VAL A 68 -16.07 17.23 -15.39
C VAL A 68 -16.92 17.53 -16.61
N TRP A 69 -16.82 16.68 -17.65
CA TRP A 69 -17.63 16.79 -18.85
C TRP A 69 -19.11 16.64 -18.55
N PHE A 70 -19.49 15.62 -17.80
CA PHE A 70 -20.89 15.43 -17.41
C PHE A 70 -21.41 16.54 -16.50
N PHE A 71 -20.57 17.12 -15.64
CA PHE A 71 -20.92 18.26 -14.81
C PHE A 71 -21.23 19.49 -15.67
N ALA A 72 -20.36 19.82 -16.63
CA ALA A 72 -20.60 20.91 -17.56
C ALA A 72 -21.86 20.69 -18.43
N ILE A 73 -22.07 19.47 -18.93
CA ILE A 73 -23.27 19.12 -19.68
C ILE A 73 -24.54 19.25 -18.80
N SER A 74 -24.43 18.99 -17.49
CA SER A 74 -25.53 19.14 -16.54
C SER A 74 -25.85 20.61 -16.22
N ILE A 75 -24.85 21.49 -16.23
CA ILE A 75 -25.08 22.94 -16.17
C ILE A 75 -25.85 23.40 -17.42
N ALA A 76 -25.39 22.98 -18.59
CA ALA A 76 -26.04 23.24 -19.87
C ALA A 76 -27.49 22.73 -19.92
N TRP A 77 -27.76 21.60 -19.26
CA TRP A 77 -29.11 21.04 -19.15
C TRP A 77 -30.11 22.01 -18.52
N PHE A 78 -29.73 22.83 -17.54
CA PHE A 78 -30.65 23.79 -16.93
C PHE A 78 -31.18 24.83 -17.92
N ILE A 79 -30.40 25.16 -18.95
CA ILE A 79 -30.74 26.10 -20.04
C ILE A 79 -31.58 25.40 -21.12
N HIS A 80 -31.34 24.11 -21.36
CA HIS A 80 -31.89 23.35 -22.47
C HIS A 80 -32.58 22.04 -22.03
N ARG A 81 -33.43 22.12 -21.00
CA ARG A 81 -34.03 20.97 -20.28
C ARG A 81 -34.83 19.99 -21.16
N ASP A 82 -35.36 20.47 -22.28
CA ASP A 82 -36.18 19.67 -23.22
C ASP A 82 -35.40 19.19 -24.45
N ASN A 83 -34.09 19.47 -24.50
CA ASN A 83 -33.26 19.05 -25.62
C ASN A 83 -33.02 17.52 -25.55
N PRO A 84 -33.48 16.76 -26.54
CA PRO A 84 -33.35 15.31 -26.52
C PRO A 84 -31.88 14.86 -26.56
N TYR A 85 -30.98 15.59 -27.19
CA TYR A 85 -29.56 15.20 -27.28
C TYR A 85 -28.88 15.25 -25.91
N ILE A 86 -29.07 16.34 -25.17
CA ILE A 86 -28.51 16.52 -23.81
C ILE A 86 -29.09 15.46 -22.87
N ASN A 87 -30.41 15.27 -22.93
CA ASN A 87 -31.09 14.34 -22.05
C ASN A 87 -30.65 12.89 -22.29
N ASN A 88 -30.47 12.47 -23.54
CA ASN A 88 -29.94 11.13 -23.82
C ASN A 88 -28.47 11.02 -23.38
N LEU A 89 -27.63 12.04 -23.62
CA LEU A 89 -26.21 12.02 -23.23
C LEU A 89 -26.01 11.90 -21.71
N LEU A 90 -26.77 12.64 -20.91
CA LEU A 90 -26.69 12.61 -19.44
C LEU A 90 -27.22 11.32 -18.80
N ILE A 91 -28.09 10.58 -19.48
CA ILE A 91 -28.53 9.27 -18.96
C ILE A 91 -27.38 8.25 -18.96
N PHE A 92 -26.39 8.41 -19.83
CA PHE A 92 -25.22 7.52 -19.88
C PHE A 92 -24.22 7.76 -18.77
N SER A 93 -24.26 8.91 -18.11
CA SER A 93 -23.37 9.20 -16.98
C SER A 93 -23.81 8.50 -15.70
N LEU A 94 -25.09 8.15 -15.55
CA LEU A 94 -25.67 7.70 -14.28
C LEU A 94 -24.95 6.52 -13.63
N ILE A 95 -24.57 5.50 -14.40
CA ILE A 95 -23.97 4.29 -13.83
C ILE A 95 -22.48 4.41 -13.60
N PRO A 96 -21.68 4.95 -14.55
CA PRO A 96 -20.31 5.34 -14.25
C PRO A 96 -20.23 6.24 -13.02
N LEU A 97 -21.11 7.25 -12.91
CA LEU A 97 -21.16 8.13 -11.74
C LEU A 97 -21.66 7.43 -10.48
N ALA A 98 -22.59 6.48 -10.56
CA ALA A 98 -22.99 5.70 -9.39
C ALA A 98 -21.83 4.84 -8.86
N ILE A 99 -21.07 4.21 -9.75
CA ILE A 99 -19.88 3.44 -9.38
C ILE A 99 -18.84 4.36 -8.77
N MET A 100 -18.53 5.49 -9.41
CA MET A 100 -17.58 6.48 -8.90
C MET A 100 -18.03 7.00 -7.53
N VAL A 101 -19.27 7.46 -7.37
CA VAL A 101 -19.80 7.93 -6.08
C VAL A 101 -19.72 6.85 -5.01
N VAL A 102 -20.06 5.60 -5.31
CA VAL A 102 -19.94 4.50 -4.34
C VAL A 102 -18.49 4.23 -3.98
N VAL A 103 -17.59 4.12 -4.96
CA VAL A 103 -16.17 3.83 -4.72
C VAL A 103 -15.50 4.99 -3.99
N GLU A 104 -15.67 6.22 -4.47
CA GLU A 104 -15.07 7.41 -3.87
C GLU A 104 -15.61 7.71 -2.47
N PHE A 105 -16.92 7.58 -2.24
CA PHE A 105 -17.48 7.91 -0.92
C PHE A 105 -17.37 6.74 0.06
N ALA A 106 -17.51 5.50 -0.39
CA ALA A 106 -17.50 4.34 0.51
C ALA A 106 -16.11 3.70 0.68
N CYS A 107 -15.24 3.77 -0.34
CA CYS A 107 -13.90 3.19 -0.27
C CYS A 107 -12.81 4.23 -0.03
N TYR A 108 -12.93 5.42 -0.62
CA TYR A 108 -11.89 6.47 -0.52
C TYR A 108 -12.27 7.65 0.40
N PHE A 109 -13.50 7.69 0.92
CA PHE A 109 -14.02 8.76 1.78
C PHE A 109 -13.85 10.18 1.19
N LEU A 110 -13.83 10.32 -0.15
CA LEU A 110 -13.63 11.57 -0.88
C LEU A 110 -14.94 12.38 -0.97
N PHE A 111 -15.51 12.73 0.18
CA PHE A 111 -16.82 13.43 0.24
C PHE A 111 -16.81 14.83 -0.39
N TRP A 112 -15.63 15.42 -0.60
CA TRP A 112 -15.44 16.71 -1.25
C TRP A 112 -15.45 16.64 -2.78
N ASP A 113 -15.39 15.45 -3.40
CA ASP A 113 -15.47 15.32 -4.86
C ASP A 113 -16.94 15.33 -5.35
N TYR A 114 -17.59 16.49 -5.19
CA TYR A 114 -19.01 16.67 -5.48
C TYR A 114 -19.33 16.75 -6.98
N ILE A 115 -18.32 16.71 -7.86
CA ILE A 115 -18.49 16.91 -9.30
C ILE A 115 -19.36 15.82 -9.95
N HIS A 116 -19.45 14.66 -9.30
CA HIS A 116 -20.27 13.52 -9.73
C HIS A 116 -21.74 13.64 -9.33
N LEU A 117 -22.06 14.41 -8.29
CA LEU A 117 -23.39 14.48 -7.70
C LEU A 117 -24.40 15.20 -8.60
N LEU A 118 -24.02 16.34 -9.17
CA LEU A 118 -24.92 17.13 -10.02
C LEU A 118 -25.40 16.37 -11.26
N PRO A 119 -24.51 15.77 -12.09
CA PRO A 119 -24.97 14.98 -13.22
C PRO A 119 -25.77 13.74 -12.81
N PHE A 120 -25.42 13.12 -11.67
CA PHE A 120 -26.17 11.98 -11.16
C PHE A 120 -27.62 12.39 -10.82
N ILE A 121 -27.81 13.49 -10.09
CA ILE A 121 -29.13 14.03 -9.73
C ILE A 121 -29.92 14.44 -10.98
N VAL A 122 -29.28 15.13 -11.94
CA VAL A 122 -29.93 15.54 -13.19
C VAL A 122 -30.35 14.32 -14.01
N GLY A 123 -29.51 13.29 -14.08
CA GLY A 123 -29.86 12.02 -14.72
C GLY A 123 -31.10 11.37 -14.11
N LEU A 124 -31.18 11.28 -12.77
CA LEU A 124 -32.35 10.76 -12.05
C LEU A 124 -33.61 11.59 -12.35
N TYR A 125 -33.48 12.92 -12.38
CA TYR A 125 -34.57 13.82 -12.73
C TYR A 125 -35.05 13.62 -14.17
N ILE A 126 -34.13 13.41 -15.13
CA ILE A 126 -34.49 13.14 -16.53
C ILE A 126 -35.31 11.85 -16.63
N ILE A 127 -34.90 10.78 -15.94
CA ILE A 127 -35.67 9.52 -15.86
C ILE A 127 -37.06 9.76 -15.29
N TRP A 128 -37.17 10.57 -14.24
CA TRP A 128 -38.41 10.78 -13.52
C TRP A 128 -39.40 11.70 -14.24
N LYS A 129 -38.94 12.85 -14.77
CA LYS A 129 -39.80 13.94 -15.27
C LYS A 129 -39.66 14.25 -16.74
N LYS A 130 -38.55 13.87 -17.39
CA LYS A 130 -38.25 14.22 -18.79
C LYS A 130 -38.09 13.01 -19.71
N ARG A 131 -38.54 11.83 -19.29
CA ARG A 131 -38.45 10.57 -20.08
C ARG A 131 -38.97 10.70 -21.51
N SER A 132 -40.02 11.49 -21.74
CA SER A 132 -40.61 11.71 -23.07
C SER A 132 -39.64 12.32 -24.08
N THR A 133 -38.57 12.96 -23.62
CA THR A 133 -37.50 13.54 -24.45
C THR A 133 -36.44 12.52 -24.86
N LEU A 134 -36.41 11.33 -24.25
CA LEU A 134 -35.42 10.29 -24.54
C LEU A 134 -35.78 9.57 -25.85
N ARG A 135 -34.79 9.37 -26.73
CA ARG A 135 -35.01 8.72 -28.02
C ARG A 135 -34.01 7.60 -28.23
N GLN A 136 -34.55 6.43 -28.55
CA GLN A 136 -33.77 5.20 -28.69
C GLN A 136 -32.65 5.32 -29.74
N ASN A 137 -32.89 6.03 -30.82
CA ASN A 137 -31.92 6.19 -31.91
C ASN A 137 -30.68 7.00 -31.49
N TYR A 138 -30.76 7.79 -30.41
CA TYR A 138 -29.60 8.50 -29.88
C TYR A 138 -28.80 7.67 -28.87
N ILE A 139 -29.32 6.52 -28.40
CA ILE A 139 -28.61 5.68 -27.42
C ILE A 139 -27.32 5.11 -28.01
N LEU A 140 -27.40 4.54 -29.21
CA LEU A 140 -26.23 3.99 -29.88
C LEU A 140 -25.22 5.11 -30.25
N LEU A 141 -25.73 6.26 -30.73
CA LEU A 141 -24.89 7.39 -31.11
C LEU A 141 -24.16 8.00 -29.90
N SER A 142 -24.86 8.16 -28.78
CA SER A 142 -24.27 8.67 -27.54
C SER A 142 -23.32 7.66 -26.91
N ALA A 143 -23.59 6.35 -27.00
CA ALA A 143 -22.67 5.31 -26.56
C ALA A 143 -21.37 5.33 -27.38
N LEU A 144 -21.46 5.36 -28.71
CA LEU A 144 -20.30 5.48 -29.60
C LEU A 144 -19.53 6.79 -29.36
N GLY A 145 -20.23 7.89 -29.11
CA GLY A 145 -19.63 9.18 -28.76
C GLY A 145 -18.87 9.14 -27.44
N LEU A 146 -19.42 8.50 -26.40
CA LEU A 146 -18.75 8.35 -25.11
C LEU A 146 -17.54 7.40 -25.21
N ILE A 147 -17.66 6.32 -25.97
CA ILE A 147 -16.54 5.41 -26.26
C ILE A 147 -15.43 6.20 -26.96
N GLY A 148 -15.76 6.96 -28.01
CA GLY A 148 -14.81 7.82 -28.70
C GLY A 148 -14.16 8.86 -27.78
N LEU A 149 -14.92 9.46 -26.86
CA LEU A 149 -14.39 10.40 -25.86
C LEU A 149 -13.47 9.69 -24.86
N LEU A 150 -13.82 8.51 -24.38
CA LEU A 150 -13.00 7.71 -23.47
C LEU A 150 -11.69 7.28 -24.14
N PHE A 151 -11.76 6.81 -25.40
CA PHE A 151 -10.56 6.50 -26.18
C PHE A 151 -9.70 7.75 -26.41
N LEU A 152 -10.31 8.90 -26.70
CA LEU A 152 -9.59 10.16 -26.87
C LEU A 152 -8.89 10.59 -25.57
N LEU A 153 -9.59 10.57 -24.44
CA LEU A 153 -9.03 10.90 -23.13
C LEU A 153 -7.90 9.94 -22.74
N TYR A 154 -8.04 8.65 -23.07
CA TYR A 154 -7.01 7.64 -22.87
C TYR A 154 -5.77 7.90 -23.75
N TYR A 155 -5.92 8.02 -25.06
CA TYR A 155 -4.80 8.23 -26.00
C TYR A 155 -4.09 9.57 -25.82
N LEU A 156 -4.79 10.61 -25.37
CA LEU A 156 -4.20 11.91 -25.07
C LEU A 156 -3.62 11.99 -23.65
N ASN A 157 -3.69 10.91 -22.86
CA ASN A 157 -3.23 10.82 -21.49
C ASN A 157 -3.86 11.91 -20.57
N LEU A 158 -5.16 12.15 -20.76
CA LEU A 158 -5.93 13.19 -20.06
C LEU A 158 -6.79 12.64 -18.91
N ALA A 159 -6.93 11.31 -18.77
CA ALA A 159 -7.75 10.69 -17.75
C ALA A 159 -7.01 10.54 -16.40
N TYR A 160 -7.77 10.57 -15.30
CA TYR A 160 -7.33 10.44 -13.89
C TYR A 160 -6.53 9.17 -13.57
N SER A 161 -6.55 8.21 -14.47
CA SER A 161 -6.20 6.85 -14.16
C SER A 161 -5.54 6.25 -15.38
N ALA A 162 -4.29 5.85 -15.25
CA ALA A 162 -3.70 4.81 -16.08
C ALA A 162 -4.41 3.49 -15.77
N ILE A 163 -5.73 3.42 -16.01
CA ILE A 163 -6.48 2.18 -15.97
C ILE A 163 -5.79 1.30 -17.01
N PRO A 164 -5.21 0.16 -16.60
CA PRO A 164 -4.59 -0.76 -17.54
C PRO A 164 -5.60 -1.06 -18.65
N GLU A 165 -5.16 -1.10 -19.92
CA GLU A 165 -6.03 -1.35 -21.09
C GLU A 165 -7.03 -2.50 -20.85
N LEU A 166 -6.58 -3.49 -20.08
CA LEU A 166 -7.37 -4.64 -19.65
C LEU A 166 -8.56 -4.29 -18.75
N MET A 167 -8.42 -3.40 -17.78
CA MET A 167 -9.54 -2.97 -16.92
C MET A 167 -10.58 -2.19 -17.73
N PHE A 168 -10.15 -1.34 -18.67
CA PHE A 168 -11.06 -0.67 -19.62
C PHE A 168 -11.84 -1.68 -20.46
N LEU A 169 -11.16 -2.72 -20.97
CA LEU A 169 -11.77 -3.85 -21.68
C LEU A 169 -12.72 -4.68 -20.80
N ILE A 170 -12.44 -4.85 -19.51
CA ILE A 170 -13.28 -5.59 -18.55
C ILE A 170 -14.56 -4.82 -18.19
N PHE A 171 -14.50 -3.49 -18.06
CA PHE A 171 -15.68 -2.68 -17.74
C PHE A 171 -16.60 -2.44 -18.95
N MET A 172 -16.09 -2.59 -20.18
CA MET A 172 -16.87 -2.43 -21.42
C MET A 172 -18.08 -3.36 -21.51
N PRO A 173 -17.98 -4.69 -21.26
CA PRO A 173 -19.15 -5.58 -21.21
C PRO A 173 -20.22 -5.16 -20.20
N ILE A 174 -19.80 -4.70 -19.01
CA ILE A 174 -20.71 -4.20 -17.97
C ILE A 174 -21.44 -2.95 -18.49
N TYR A 175 -20.69 -2.04 -19.10
CA TYR A 175 -21.22 -0.84 -19.74
C TYR A 175 -22.22 -1.17 -20.86
N PHE A 176 -21.91 -2.12 -21.75
CA PHE A 176 -22.84 -2.58 -22.80
C PHE A 176 -24.10 -3.26 -22.24
N GLY A 177 -23.96 -4.10 -21.21
CA GLY A 177 -25.10 -4.73 -20.53
C GLY A 177 -26.05 -3.70 -19.93
N VAL A 178 -25.48 -2.64 -19.35
CA VAL A 178 -26.20 -1.48 -18.83
C VAL A 178 -26.91 -0.69 -19.93
N LEU A 179 -26.23 -0.39 -21.04
CA LEU A 179 -26.81 0.29 -22.19
C LEU A 179 -27.99 -0.48 -22.79
N ALA A 180 -27.86 -1.81 -22.86
CA ALA A 180 -28.94 -2.69 -23.28
C ALA A 180 -30.13 -2.63 -22.30
N GLY A 181 -29.86 -2.61 -20.99
CA GLY A 181 -30.88 -2.45 -19.94
C GLY A 181 -31.63 -1.11 -20.01
N VAL A 182 -30.92 0.00 -20.19
CA VAL A 182 -31.52 1.35 -20.37
C VAL A 182 -32.32 1.42 -21.67
N SER A 183 -31.80 0.87 -22.78
CA SER A 183 -32.52 0.79 -24.06
C SER A 183 -33.81 -0.03 -23.95
N PHE A 184 -33.77 -1.13 -23.21
CA PHE A 184 -34.95 -1.95 -22.91
C PHE A 184 -35.97 -1.18 -22.05
N PHE A 185 -35.51 -0.44 -21.04
CA PHE A 185 -36.37 0.42 -20.20
C PHE A 185 -37.09 1.50 -21.00
N LEU A 186 -36.43 2.06 -22.02
CA LEU A 186 -36.94 3.15 -22.84
C LEU A 186 -37.85 2.70 -24.01
N ARG A 187 -37.86 1.40 -24.38
CA ARG A 187 -38.78 0.84 -25.41
C ARG A 187 -40.27 0.98 -25.07
N GLY A 188 -40.64 1.16 -23.81
CA GLY A 188 -42.04 1.41 -23.41
C GLY A 188 -42.46 2.87 -23.59
N ARG A 189 -43.28 3.18 -24.60
CA ARG A 189 -43.95 4.50 -24.78
C ARG A 189 -45.12 4.76 -23.82
N ARG A 190 -45.52 3.76 -23.03
CA ARG A 190 -46.51 3.93 -21.96
C ARG A 190 -45.76 4.08 -20.64
N GLU A 191 -46.31 4.87 -19.71
CA GLU A 191 -45.87 4.81 -18.32
C GLU A 191 -45.71 3.34 -17.94
N PRO A 192 -44.52 2.93 -17.48
CA PRO A 192 -44.31 1.55 -17.10
C PRO A 192 -45.32 1.25 -16.00
N LYS A 193 -46.26 0.35 -16.27
CA LYS A 193 -47.14 -0.21 -15.23
C LYS A 193 -46.23 -0.55 -14.05
N LYS A 194 -46.60 -0.19 -12.81
CA LYS A 194 -45.78 -0.41 -11.60
C LYS A 194 -45.08 -1.77 -11.56
N GLY A 195 -45.68 -2.81 -12.18
CA GLY A 195 -45.08 -4.14 -12.36
C GLY A 195 -43.79 -4.25 -13.19
N ILE A 196 -43.53 -3.42 -14.21
CA ILE A 196 -42.30 -3.48 -15.02
C ILE A 196 -41.11 -2.86 -14.28
N LEU A 197 -41.30 -1.70 -13.64
CA LEU A 197 -40.27 -1.15 -12.73
C LEU A 197 -39.95 -2.14 -11.61
N ARG A 198 -40.97 -2.81 -11.06
CA ARG A 198 -40.76 -3.85 -10.04
C ARG A 198 -39.95 -5.03 -10.57
N LYS A 199 -40.10 -5.44 -11.83
CA LYS A 199 -39.31 -6.52 -12.44
C LYS A 199 -37.85 -6.12 -12.67
N ILE A 200 -37.61 -4.89 -13.14
CA ILE A 200 -36.25 -4.39 -13.37
C ILE A 200 -35.53 -4.14 -12.05
N GLY A 201 -36.20 -3.50 -11.08
CA GLY A 201 -35.69 -3.36 -9.72
C GLY A 201 -35.37 -4.71 -9.08
N LYS A 202 -36.20 -5.73 -9.29
CA LYS A 202 -35.89 -7.11 -8.89
C LYS A 202 -34.66 -7.67 -9.60
N GLY A 203 -34.50 -7.45 -10.91
CA GLY A 203 -33.34 -7.91 -11.66
C GLY A 203 -32.03 -7.27 -11.18
N PHE A 204 -32.02 -5.96 -10.98
CA PHE A 204 -30.88 -5.25 -10.38
C PHE A 204 -30.58 -5.75 -8.97
N LEU A 205 -31.62 -5.93 -8.15
CA LEU A 205 -31.46 -6.46 -6.79
C LEU A 205 -30.88 -7.88 -6.82
N ILE A 206 -31.33 -8.76 -7.73
CA ILE A 206 -30.79 -10.11 -7.91
C ILE A 206 -29.33 -10.07 -8.37
N CYS A 207 -28.97 -9.23 -9.35
CA CYS A 207 -27.58 -9.11 -9.78
C CYS A 207 -26.68 -8.56 -8.67
N PHE A 208 -27.16 -7.55 -7.93
CA PHE A 208 -26.44 -6.99 -6.79
C PHE A 208 -26.25 -8.02 -5.68
N TRP A 209 -27.28 -8.78 -5.30
CA TRP A 209 -27.17 -9.90 -4.37
C TRP A 209 -26.29 -11.02 -4.91
N GLY A 210 -26.31 -11.30 -6.20
CA GLY A 210 -25.45 -12.29 -6.84
C GLY A 210 -23.97 -11.93 -6.75
N ILE A 211 -23.63 -10.66 -7.03
CA ILE A 211 -22.27 -10.13 -6.85
C ILE A 211 -21.89 -10.11 -5.37
N GLY A 212 -22.77 -9.64 -4.49
CA GLY A 212 -22.53 -9.63 -3.06
C GLY A 212 -22.32 -11.03 -2.47
N LEU A 213 -23.10 -12.01 -2.93
CA LEU A 213 -22.93 -13.42 -2.56
C LEU A 213 -21.59 -13.96 -3.10
N LEU A 214 -21.25 -13.69 -4.36
CA LEU A 214 -19.98 -14.10 -4.95
C LEU A 214 -18.80 -13.53 -4.13
N LEU A 215 -18.77 -12.22 -3.92
CA LEU A 215 -17.72 -11.54 -3.15
C LEU A 215 -17.69 -12.04 -1.69
N GLY A 216 -18.85 -12.20 -1.07
CA GLY A 216 -18.96 -12.74 0.29
C GLY A 216 -18.44 -14.17 0.40
N THR A 217 -18.78 -15.04 -0.56
CA THR A 217 -18.24 -16.41 -0.61
C THR A 217 -16.75 -16.45 -0.88
N MET A 218 -16.22 -15.51 -1.69
CA MET A 218 -14.78 -15.41 -1.95
C MET A 218 -14.02 -14.94 -0.71
N VAL A 219 -14.51 -13.92 -0.01
CA VAL A 219 -13.92 -13.45 1.25
C VAL A 219 -14.00 -14.55 2.32
N LEU A 220 -15.14 -15.24 2.44
CA LEU A 220 -15.29 -16.36 3.37
C LEU A 220 -14.32 -17.50 3.03
N TYR A 221 -14.15 -17.82 1.74
CA TYR A 221 -13.19 -18.81 1.29
C TYR A 221 -11.76 -18.43 1.68
N TRP A 222 -11.37 -17.18 1.46
CA TRP A 222 -10.03 -16.69 1.85
C TRP A 222 -9.82 -16.70 3.35
N TYR A 223 -10.82 -16.26 4.11
CA TYR A 223 -10.75 -16.23 5.57
C TYR A 223 -10.65 -17.64 6.18
N MET A 224 -11.26 -18.64 5.54
CA MET A 224 -11.29 -20.03 6.01
C MET A 224 -10.26 -20.94 5.32
N ARG A 225 -9.44 -20.42 4.39
CA ARG A 225 -8.44 -21.22 3.67
C ARG A 225 -7.36 -21.65 4.67
N PRO A 226 -7.06 -22.96 4.83
CA PRO A 226 -5.98 -23.40 5.72
C PRO A 226 -4.62 -22.85 5.28
N SER A 227 -3.76 -22.55 6.25
CA SER A 227 -2.39 -22.11 5.97
C SER A 227 -1.54 -23.22 5.37
N ASP A 228 -0.70 -22.86 4.40
CA ASP A 228 0.27 -23.77 3.74
C ASP A 228 1.74 -23.39 3.95
N TYR A 229 2.07 -22.70 5.05
CA TYR A 229 3.47 -22.44 5.39
C TYR A 229 4.30 -23.73 5.42
N VAL A 230 5.57 -23.64 5.02
CA VAL A 230 6.48 -24.80 4.92
C VAL A 230 7.63 -24.64 5.89
N VAL A 231 7.61 -25.42 6.97
CA VAL A 231 8.63 -25.40 8.01
C VAL A 231 9.53 -26.64 7.91
N ASN A 232 10.84 -26.43 7.86
CA ASN A 232 11.83 -27.47 8.09
C ASN A 232 12.03 -27.65 9.60
N GLU A 233 11.46 -28.71 10.17
CA GLU A 233 11.46 -28.99 11.61
C GLU A 233 12.85 -29.28 12.20
N ASN A 234 13.85 -29.59 11.36
CA ASN A 234 15.23 -29.69 11.83
C ASN A 234 15.87 -28.31 12.07
N ILE A 235 15.37 -27.28 11.37
CA ILE A 235 15.85 -25.90 11.46
C ILE A 235 15.02 -25.15 12.48
N VAL A 236 13.70 -25.09 12.32
CA VAL A 236 12.79 -24.42 13.27
C VAL A 236 12.28 -25.47 14.25
N ILE A 237 12.88 -25.51 15.43
CA ILE A 237 12.69 -26.58 16.41
C ILE A 237 11.56 -26.32 17.40
N ASP A 238 11.16 -25.06 17.59
CA ASP A 238 10.01 -24.67 18.43
C ASP A 238 9.46 -23.30 17.98
N SER A 239 8.19 -23.03 18.30
CA SER A 239 7.58 -21.70 18.18
C SER A 239 6.43 -21.50 19.15
N TRP A 240 6.39 -20.33 19.79
CA TRP A 240 5.36 -19.95 20.76
C TRP A 240 4.92 -18.49 20.59
N ILE A 241 3.79 -18.17 21.20
CA ILE A 241 3.30 -16.80 21.35
C ILE A 241 4.09 -16.14 22.47
N ALA A 242 4.77 -15.03 22.18
CA ALA A 242 5.45 -14.21 23.18
C ALA A 242 4.53 -13.13 23.74
N VAL A 243 3.75 -12.48 22.87
CA VAL A 243 2.79 -11.43 23.23
C VAL A 243 1.50 -11.62 22.44
N ASP A 244 0.38 -11.70 23.16
CA ASP A 244 -0.98 -11.66 22.61
C ASP A 244 -1.82 -10.72 23.46
N GLU A 245 -2.25 -9.63 22.84
CA GLU A 245 -3.05 -8.57 23.47
C GLU A 245 -4.48 -8.50 22.92
N GLY A 246 -4.89 -9.45 22.06
CA GLY A 246 -6.20 -9.41 21.37
C GLY A 246 -6.39 -8.15 20.50
N ILE A 247 -5.30 -7.66 19.92
CA ILE A 247 -5.24 -6.46 19.08
C ILE A 247 -4.14 -6.63 18.01
N HIS A 248 -3.98 -5.70 17.08
CA HIS A 248 -2.93 -5.77 16.07
C HIS A 248 -1.57 -5.36 16.66
N ASN A 249 -0.70 -6.34 16.88
CA ASN A 249 0.71 -6.13 17.23
C ASN A 249 1.56 -6.29 15.97
N SER A 250 2.51 -5.39 15.74
CA SER A 250 3.35 -5.47 14.55
C SER A 250 4.74 -4.90 14.78
N ASN A 251 5.61 -5.04 13.79
CA ASN A 251 6.93 -4.40 13.74
C ASN A 251 7.77 -4.67 15.00
N SER A 252 8.24 -5.91 15.17
CA SER A 252 9.06 -6.28 16.33
C SER A 252 10.56 -6.06 16.11
N ASP A 253 11.27 -5.96 17.23
CA ASP A 253 12.71 -6.14 17.30
C ASP A 253 13.10 -6.78 18.63
N MET A 254 14.28 -7.41 18.70
CA MET A 254 14.72 -8.14 19.87
C MET A 254 16.24 -8.11 19.97
N LEU A 255 16.76 -7.91 21.18
CA LEU A 255 18.17 -8.02 21.47
C LEU A 255 18.45 -8.64 22.83
N TYR A 256 19.69 -9.12 23.03
CA TYR A 256 20.18 -9.56 24.32
C TYR A 256 21.19 -8.55 24.86
N TRP A 257 20.97 -8.08 26.09
CA TRP A 257 21.84 -7.10 26.73
C TRP A 257 22.74 -7.77 27.76
N ASN A 258 23.97 -8.08 27.33
CA ASN A 258 24.97 -8.84 28.10
C ASN A 258 25.14 -8.36 29.55
N GLU A 259 25.20 -7.06 29.79
CA GLU A 259 25.45 -6.54 31.15
C GLU A 259 24.29 -6.77 32.14
N THR A 260 23.08 -6.96 31.61
CA THR A 260 21.91 -7.30 32.43
C THR A 260 21.61 -8.79 32.42
N GLY A 261 22.07 -9.52 31.40
CA GLY A 261 21.72 -10.92 31.17
C GLY A 261 20.26 -11.12 30.72
N VAL A 262 19.65 -10.09 30.14
CA VAL A 262 18.21 -10.06 29.82
C VAL A 262 18.00 -9.86 28.31
N ILE A 263 16.99 -10.53 27.78
CA ILE A 263 16.48 -10.34 26.43
C ILE A 263 15.40 -9.26 26.47
N TYR A 264 15.52 -8.26 25.61
CA TYR A 264 14.50 -7.24 25.41
C TYR A 264 13.79 -7.48 24.09
N LEU A 265 12.47 -7.35 24.10
CA LEU A 265 11.61 -7.40 22.92
C LEU A 265 10.83 -6.10 22.85
N VAL A 266 10.74 -5.51 21.68
CA VAL A 266 9.91 -4.34 21.42
C VAL A 266 8.99 -4.64 20.25
N HIS A 267 7.79 -4.09 20.28
CA HIS A 267 6.90 -4.09 19.14
C HIS A 267 6.05 -2.82 19.16
N ASP A 268 5.41 -2.56 18.03
CA ASP A 268 4.30 -1.63 17.97
C ASP A 268 2.96 -2.34 18.27
N ARG A 269 2.05 -1.59 18.87
CA ARG A 269 0.70 -2.00 19.27
C ARG A 269 -0.31 -0.98 18.77
N ARG A 270 -1.29 -1.40 17.98
CA ARG A 270 -2.28 -0.52 17.35
C ARG A 270 -3.61 -1.23 17.06
N PRO A 271 -4.74 -0.51 16.87
CA PRO A 271 -6.03 -1.12 16.56
C PRO A 271 -6.07 -1.91 15.24
N PHE A 272 -5.29 -1.49 14.23
CA PHE A 272 -5.22 -2.09 12.90
C PHE A 272 -3.90 -1.64 12.24
N HIS A 273 -3.48 -2.28 11.16
CA HIS A 273 -2.21 -2.00 10.46
C HIS A 273 -2.06 -0.56 9.93
N LEU A 274 -3.16 0.13 9.60
CA LEU A 274 -3.15 1.50 9.06
C LEU A 274 -2.68 2.55 10.09
N GLY A 275 -2.31 3.74 9.60
CA GLY A 275 -1.75 4.81 10.43
C GLY A 275 -2.76 5.37 11.44
N THR A 276 -2.37 5.43 12.72
CA THR A 276 -3.23 5.88 13.83
C THR A 276 -2.43 6.57 14.95
N PRO A 277 -2.93 7.68 15.52
CA PRO A 277 -2.30 8.31 16.68
C PRO A 277 -2.43 7.49 17.97
N ASP A 278 -3.23 6.41 17.96
CA ASP A 278 -3.38 5.49 19.09
C ASP A 278 -2.27 4.41 19.13
N ALA A 279 -1.35 4.42 18.15
CA ALA A 279 -0.21 3.51 18.10
C ALA A 279 0.74 3.73 19.28
N LYS A 280 1.32 2.64 19.78
CA LYS A 280 2.24 2.65 20.93
C LYS A 280 3.40 1.70 20.70
N ILE A 281 4.56 2.06 21.22
CA ILE A 281 5.73 1.18 21.27
C ILE A 281 5.78 0.53 22.65
N ILE A 282 5.75 -0.80 22.70
CA ILE A 282 5.74 -1.57 23.95
C ILE A 282 7.05 -2.32 24.09
N VAL A 283 7.70 -2.17 25.25
CA VAL A 283 8.94 -2.88 25.57
C VAL A 283 8.69 -3.94 26.64
N TRP A 284 9.21 -5.12 26.37
CA TRP A 284 9.16 -6.30 27.22
C TRP A 284 10.57 -6.77 27.53
N ASN A 285 10.72 -7.48 28.64
CA ASN A 285 11.94 -8.18 28.96
C ASN A 285 11.68 -9.63 29.37
N SER A 286 12.70 -10.48 29.21
CA SER A 286 12.66 -11.89 29.55
C SER A 286 14.07 -12.43 29.83
N THR A 287 14.18 -13.40 30.73
CA THR A 287 15.43 -14.14 30.96
C THR A 287 15.46 -15.48 30.21
N ASP A 288 14.34 -15.93 29.64
CA ASP A 288 14.19 -17.25 29.02
C ASP A 288 13.51 -17.23 27.64
N ALA A 289 13.21 -16.04 27.12
CA ALA A 289 12.43 -15.79 25.90
C ALA A 289 11.01 -16.37 25.90
N ARG A 290 10.51 -16.89 27.02
CA ARG A 290 9.18 -17.51 27.14
C ARG A 290 8.25 -16.70 28.03
N GLN A 291 8.74 -16.27 29.19
CA GLN A 291 7.98 -15.43 30.10
C GLN A 291 8.41 -13.98 29.91
N TRP A 292 7.44 -13.13 29.54
CA TRP A 292 7.68 -11.74 29.19
C TRP A 292 7.02 -10.80 30.20
N THR A 293 7.78 -9.81 30.67
CA THR A 293 7.28 -8.75 31.55
C THR A 293 7.34 -7.43 30.81
N LYS A 294 6.23 -6.69 30.76
CA LYS A 294 6.20 -5.34 30.19
C LYS A 294 6.98 -4.39 31.10
N VAL A 295 7.93 -3.67 30.53
CA VAL A 295 8.81 -2.74 31.27
C VAL A 295 8.65 -1.28 30.84
N ALA A 296 8.23 -1.02 29.60
CA ALA A 296 7.98 0.36 29.15
C ALA A 296 6.90 0.44 28.07
N GLU A 297 6.38 1.65 27.88
CA GLU A 297 5.43 2.02 26.83
C GLU A 297 5.73 3.45 26.39
N PHE A 298 5.76 3.69 25.08
CA PHE A 298 6.01 5.00 24.50
C PHE A 298 4.97 5.35 23.44
N ASN A 299 4.68 6.64 23.34
CA ASN A 299 3.94 7.23 22.23
C ASN A 299 4.47 8.65 21.94
N VAL A 300 4.05 9.21 20.82
CA VAL A 300 4.24 10.63 20.50
C VAL A 300 2.86 11.22 20.24
N THR A 301 2.51 12.27 20.99
CA THR A 301 1.14 12.79 21.00
C THR A 301 0.75 13.27 19.60
N GLY A 302 -0.34 12.71 19.06
CA GLY A 302 -0.90 13.07 17.75
C GLY A 302 -0.20 12.42 16.54
N GLU A 303 0.81 11.58 16.78
CA GLU A 303 1.61 10.94 15.73
C GLU A 303 1.39 9.42 15.74
N ASP A 304 1.48 8.79 14.57
CA ASP A 304 1.58 7.32 14.47
C ASP A 304 3.05 6.92 14.67
N VAL A 305 3.32 5.95 15.55
CA VAL A 305 4.67 5.47 15.88
C VAL A 305 4.88 4.05 15.36
N ARG A 306 6.01 3.78 14.70
CA ARG A 306 6.30 2.49 14.03
C ARG A 306 7.76 2.07 14.15
N ASP A 307 8.01 0.83 13.72
CA ASP A 307 9.34 0.32 13.40
C ASP A 307 10.37 0.53 14.50
N PRO A 308 10.09 0.09 15.74
CA PRO A 308 11.06 0.18 16.81
C PRO A 308 12.29 -0.68 16.49
N LYS A 309 13.47 -0.10 16.75
CA LYS A 309 14.77 -0.76 16.61
C LYS A 309 15.64 -0.47 17.82
N PHE A 310 16.23 -1.52 18.37
CA PHE A 310 17.14 -1.39 19.49
C PHE A 310 18.58 -1.14 19.02
N GLY A 311 19.40 -0.61 19.94
CA GLY A 311 20.85 -0.55 19.80
C GLY A 311 21.52 -0.50 21.18
N ILE A 312 22.56 -1.30 21.39
CA ILE A 312 23.40 -1.19 22.59
C ILE A 312 24.64 -0.38 22.21
N ILE A 313 24.77 0.81 22.79
CA ILE A 313 25.83 1.77 22.47
C ILE A 313 26.46 2.23 23.79
N ASN A 314 27.77 2.06 23.95
CA ASN A 314 28.48 2.36 25.21
C ASN A 314 27.79 1.77 26.46
N ASN A 315 27.30 0.53 26.34
CA ASN A 315 26.56 -0.16 27.38
C ASN A 315 25.27 0.57 27.86
N ARG A 316 24.63 1.30 26.97
CA ARG A 316 23.30 1.87 27.17
C ARG A 316 22.36 1.28 26.14
N LEU A 317 21.15 0.95 26.56
CA LEU A 317 20.12 0.44 25.66
C LEU A 317 19.36 1.63 25.04
N TYR A 318 19.56 1.84 23.76
CA TYR A 318 18.81 2.78 22.94
C TYR A 318 17.63 2.10 22.26
N LEU A 319 16.54 2.85 22.12
CA LEU A 319 15.38 2.49 21.34
C LEU A 319 15.05 3.63 20.36
N TYR A 320 15.17 3.34 19.07
CA TYR A 320 14.80 4.22 17.97
C TYR A 320 13.45 3.79 17.40
N PHE A 321 12.60 4.72 17.01
CA PHE A 321 11.35 4.41 16.33
C PHE A 321 10.88 5.57 15.45
N LEU A 322 10.03 5.28 14.47
CA LEU A 322 9.64 6.23 13.43
C LEU A 322 8.37 6.99 13.81
N LYS A 323 8.34 8.29 13.51
CA LYS A 323 7.13 9.09 13.43
C LYS A 323 6.55 9.05 12.02
N ASN A 324 5.25 8.86 11.96
CA ASN A 324 4.48 8.72 10.74
C ASN A 324 3.30 9.69 10.76
N LYS A 325 3.00 10.28 9.60
CA LYS A 325 1.74 11.01 9.44
C LYS A 325 0.59 9.99 9.52
N ALA A 326 -0.33 10.20 10.45
CA ALA A 326 -1.49 9.34 10.62
C ALA A 326 -2.55 9.59 9.53
N PHE A 327 -3.25 8.51 9.16
CA PHE A 327 -4.42 8.42 8.27
C PHE A 327 -4.33 9.03 6.85
N PRO A 328 -4.76 8.31 5.79
CA PRO A 328 -5.19 6.90 5.76
C PRO A 328 -4.02 5.91 5.64
N MET A 329 -2.87 6.36 5.17
CA MET A 329 -1.63 5.57 5.06
C MET A 329 -0.59 6.11 6.03
N ALA A 330 0.07 5.21 6.76
CA ALA A 330 1.20 5.59 7.61
C ALA A 330 2.39 5.95 6.72
N ILE A 331 2.75 7.24 6.71
CA ILE A 331 3.88 7.74 5.92
C ILE A 331 4.99 8.17 6.88
N PRO A 332 6.11 7.44 6.93
CA PRO A 332 7.22 7.77 7.83
C PRO A 332 7.93 9.02 7.33
N TYR A 333 8.29 9.90 8.27
CA TYR A 333 8.97 11.17 7.94
C TYR A 333 10.15 11.51 8.87
N SER A 334 10.28 10.87 10.03
CA SER A 334 11.34 11.18 11.00
C SER A 334 11.56 10.03 11.97
N THR A 335 12.73 9.97 12.59
CA THR A 335 13.07 9.06 13.68
C THR A 335 13.10 9.84 15.01
N VAL A 336 12.64 9.20 16.08
CA VAL A 336 12.84 9.63 17.47
C VAL A 336 13.57 8.53 18.24
N TYR A 337 14.11 8.88 19.40
CA TYR A 337 14.78 7.91 20.26
C TYR A 337 14.47 8.14 21.75
N THR A 338 14.68 7.09 22.53
CA THR A 338 14.81 7.10 23.99
C THR A 338 15.91 6.11 24.37
N TYR A 339 16.33 6.11 25.62
CA TYR A 339 17.30 5.16 26.14
C TYR A 339 17.08 4.86 27.62
N THR A 340 17.73 3.79 28.08
CA THR A 340 17.83 3.42 29.49
C THR A 340 19.23 2.93 29.82
N ASP A 341 19.70 3.27 31.02
CA ASP A 341 20.97 2.81 31.58
C ASP A 341 20.80 1.55 32.45
N ASP A 342 19.56 1.17 32.79
CA ASP A 342 19.28 0.07 33.74
C ASP A 342 18.13 -0.86 33.32
N GLY A 343 17.46 -0.60 32.18
CA GLY A 343 16.34 -1.38 31.71
C GLY A 343 14.98 -1.03 32.34
N VAL A 344 14.97 -0.14 33.33
CA VAL A 344 13.80 0.19 34.16
C VAL A 344 13.44 1.67 34.01
N ASN A 345 14.42 2.55 34.11
CA ASN A 345 14.25 3.99 34.02
C ASN A 345 14.60 4.45 32.60
N TRP A 346 13.58 4.93 31.89
CA TRP A 346 13.71 5.38 30.51
C TRP A 346 13.71 6.90 30.42
N ALA A 347 14.58 7.44 29.58
CA ALA A 347 14.62 8.87 29.28
C ALA A 347 13.36 9.31 28.50
N PRO A 348 12.99 10.60 28.54
CA PRO A 348 11.96 11.13 27.66
C PRO A 348 12.33 10.94 26.18
N VAL A 349 11.33 10.69 25.34
CA VAL A 349 11.49 10.57 23.88
C VAL A 349 11.96 11.91 23.29
N ARG A 350 12.93 11.86 22.37
CA ARG A 350 13.52 13.04 21.70
C ARG A 350 13.63 12.83 20.20
N ASP A 351 13.54 13.92 19.44
CA ASP A 351 13.89 13.92 18.02
C ASP A 351 15.38 13.63 17.82
N ILE A 352 15.71 12.96 16.71
CA ILE A 352 17.09 12.66 16.34
C ILE A 352 17.47 13.31 15.01
N ALA A 353 18.76 13.67 14.90
CA ALA A 353 19.36 14.08 13.64
C ALA A 353 20.10 12.88 13.00
N PRO A 354 20.26 12.83 11.66
CA PRO A 354 19.77 13.81 10.69
C PRO A 354 18.25 13.75 10.49
N ALA A 355 17.60 14.91 10.34
CA ALA A 355 16.17 14.97 10.05
C ALA A 355 15.83 14.27 8.73
N ASN A 356 14.59 13.80 8.60
CA ASN A 356 14.08 13.09 7.41
C ASN A 356 14.80 11.76 7.09
N THR A 357 15.48 11.17 8.07
CA THR A 357 16.06 9.82 7.94
C THR A 357 15.32 8.85 8.87
N LEU A 358 15.17 7.61 8.40
CA LEU A 358 14.35 6.57 8.99
C LEU A 358 15.26 5.41 9.37
N PHE A 359 15.58 5.31 10.66
CA PHE A 359 16.64 4.45 11.17
C PHE A 359 16.26 2.97 11.16
N TRP A 360 17.20 2.09 10.86
CA TRP A 360 16.97 0.65 10.78
C TRP A 360 18.11 -0.18 11.43
N GLY A 361 18.16 -0.20 12.77
CA GLY A 361 19.06 -1.05 13.58
C GLY A 361 20.55 -0.66 13.54
N SER A 362 21.20 -0.54 14.69
CA SER A 362 22.64 -0.22 14.76
C SER A 362 23.49 -1.47 15.04
N THR A 363 24.70 -1.51 14.49
CA THR A 363 25.71 -2.54 14.80
C THR A 363 27.12 -1.94 14.88
N THR A 364 28.07 -2.66 15.45
CA THR A 364 29.48 -2.26 15.57
C THR A 364 30.39 -3.49 15.50
N ASN A 365 31.61 -3.31 15.02
CA ASN A 365 32.67 -4.32 15.03
C ASN A 365 33.83 -3.97 15.97
N ASP A 366 33.92 -2.73 16.45
CA ASP A 366 35.03 -2.21 17.25
C ASP A 366 34.60 -1.69 18.63
N ASN A 367 33.29 -1.59 18.90
CA ASN A 367 32.71 -0.94 20.10
C ASN A 367 33.18 0.51 20.30
N ILE A 368 33.57 1.18 19.22
CA ILE A 368 33.97 2.61 19.20
C ILE A 368 33.05 3.37 18.25
N THR A 369 32.81 2.81 17.07
CA THR A 369 31.94 3.37 16.04
C THR A 369 30.78 2.43 15.78
N TRP A 370 29.57 2.95 15.95
CA TRP A 370 28.35 2.28 15.55
C TRP A 370 27.93 2.74 14.18
N TYR A 371 27.49 1.80 13.37
CA TYR A 371 26.95 2.02 12.04
C TYR A 371 25.48 1.65 12.03
N LEU A 372 24.69 2.40 11.27
CA LEU A 372 23.25 2.20 11.14
C LEU A 372 22.80 2.57 9.73
N PRO A 373 22.06 1.71 9.02
CA PRO A 373 21.40 2.09 7.79
C PRO A 373 20.16 2.93 8.10
N ALA A 374 19.99 4.04 7.38
CA ALA A 374 18.80 4.88 7.47
C ALA A 374 18.30 5.22 6.07
N TYR A 375 17.01 5.04 5.83
CA TYR A 375 16.42 5.37 4.53
C TYR A 375 15.73 6.73 4.56
N ALA A 376 15.66 7.36 3.39
CA ALA A 376 14.94 8.60 3.14
C ALA A 376 14.04 8.41 1.92
N ARG A 377 12.95 9.18 1.84
CA ARG A 377 11.95 9.08 0.77
C ARG A 377 12.05 10.20 -0.28
N ASN A 378 12.79 11.26 0.00
CA ASN A 378 12.95 12.39 -0.92
C ASN A 378 14.40 12.95 -0.93
N PRO A 379 15.24 12.53 -1.88
CA PRO A 379 15.02 11.41 -2.81
C PRO A 379 14.99 10.06 -2.08
N TYR A 380 14.48 9.01 -2.73
CA TYR A 380 14.60 7.65 -2.20
C TYR A 380 16.07 7.25 -2.10
N SER A 381 16.56 7.00 -0.90
CA SER A 381 17.99 6.74 -0.65
C SER A 381 18.18 5.95 0.63
N VAL A 382 19.26 5.17 0.70
CA VAL A 382 19.73 4.56 1.94
C VAL A 382 21.11 5.11 2.25
N TYR A 383 21.24 5.70 3.44
CA TYR A 383 22.47 6.21 3.98
C TYR A 383 23.04 5.24 5.00
N LEU A 384 24.36 5.09 5.03
CA LEU A 384 25.07 4.57 6.17
C LEU A 384 25.34 5.73 7.11
N LEU A 385 24.77 5.67 8.32
CA LEU A 385 25.07 6.61 9.39
C LEU A 385 26.13 6.02 10.31
N ASN A 386 26.90 6.88 10.97
CA ASN A 386 27.78 6.48 12.06
C ASN A 386 27.61 7.37 13.30
N SER A 387 27.93 6.82 14.46
CA SER A 387 27.93 7.51 15.75
C SER A 387 28.91 6.85 16.72
N THR A 388 29.38 7.61 17.70
CA THR A 388 30.18 7.09 18.83
C THR A 388 29.42 7.12 20.16
N ASP A 389 28.21 7.70 20.19
CA ASP A 389 27.44 7.92 21.42
C ASP A 389 25.96 7.52 21.34
N GLY A 390 25.45 7.25 20.13
CA GLY A 390 24.05 6.86 19.89
C GLY A 390 23.06 8.03 19.79
N GLU A 391 23.50 9.25 20.07
CA GLU A 391 22.66 10.45 20.04
C GLU A 391 23.02 11.35 18.84
N ASN A 392 24.32 11.45 18.54
CA ASN A 392 24.86 12.25 17.45
C ASN A 392 25.25 11.34 16.29
N TRP A 393 24.39 11.33 15.25
CA TRP A 393 24.61 10.55 14.04
C TRP A 393 25.00 11.44 12.86
N SER A 394 25.98 11.01 12.08
CA SER A 394 26.38 11.65 10.82
C SER A 394 26.24 10.71 9.63
N ILE A 395 25.92 11.25 8.46
CA ILE A 395 25.94 10.49 7.21
C ILE A 395 27.39 10.17 6.88
N HIS A 396 27.72 8.88 6.91
CA HIS A 396 29.04 8.35 6.56
C HIS A 396 29.15 8.09 5.05
N ALA A 397 28.11 7.50 4.45
CA ALA A 397 28.04 7.23 3.02
C ALA A 397 26.60 7.17 2.51
N THR A 398 26.41 7.45 1.22
CA THR A 398 25.18 7.05 0.50
C THR A 398 25.39 5.65 -0.07
N MET A 399 24.67 4.67 0.44
CA MET A 399 24.83 3.28 -0.01
C MET A 399 24.08 3.02 -1.32
N TYR A 400 22.91 3.64 -1.50
CA TYR A 400 22.14 3.55 -2.74
C TYR A 400 21.14 4.70 -2.84
N SER A 401 20.76 5.07 -4.07
CA SER A 401 19.74 6.09 -4.35
C SER A 401 18.91 5.72 -5.58
N GLY A 402 17.58 5.85 -5.49
CA GLY A 402 16.62 5.52 -6.56
C GLY A 402 15.67 4.36 -6.24
N GLU A 403 14.79 4.04 -7.19
CA GLU A 403 13.96 2.81 -7.24
C GLU A 403 13.11 2.49 -5.99
N MET A 404 12.70 3.53 -5.27
CA MET A 404 11.90 3.42 -4.04
C MET A 404 12.52 2.44 -3.04
N ILE A 405 13.85 2.53 -2.88
CA ILE A 405 14.58 1.79 -1.86
C ILE A 405 14.18 2.26 -0.45
N SER A 406 14.14 1.34 0.52
CA SER A 406 13.65 1.64 1.87
C SER A 406 14.34 0.81 2.97
N GLU A 407 13.58 0.03 3.74
CA GLU A 407 14.01 -0.76 4.89
C GLU A 407 15.26 -1.57 4.57
N SER A 408 16.28 -1.48 5.42
CA SER A 408 17.64 -1.87 5.09
C SER A 408 18.37 -2.37 6.31
N ALA A 409 19.01 -3.53 6.26
CA ALA A 409 19.88 -4.01 7.32
C ALA A 409 21.32 -4.17 6.81
N ILE A 410 22.27 -4.04 7.73
CA ILE A 410 23.70 -4.21 7.45
C ILE A 410 24.27 -5.35 8.29
N GLU A 411 25.32 -5.98 7.77
CA GLU A 411 26.04 -7.05 8.47
C GLU A 411 27.53 -6.97 8.11
N PHE A 412 28.41 -7.22 9.08
CA PHE A 412 29.86 -7.29 8.84
C PHE A 412 30.24 -8.67 8.31
N LEU A 413 31.02 -8.70 7.24
CA LEU A 413 31.53 -9.92 6.65
C LEU A 413 32.88 -10.31 7.27
N PRO A 414 33.23 -11.61 7.30
CA PRO A 414 34.49 -12.08 7.90
C PRO A 414 35.76 -11.49 7.28
N ASP A 415 35.69 -11.03 6.03
CA ASP A 415 36.80 -10.39 5.31
C ASP A 415 36.92 -8.88 5.59
N GLY A 416 36.10 -8.35 6.51
CA GLY A 416 36.11 -6.95 6.92
C GLY A 416 35.25 -6.01 6.06
N ARG A 417 34.63 -6.52 4.99
CA ARG A 417 33.61 -5.78 4.23
C ARG A 417 32.32 -5.66 5.03
N MET A 418 31.45 -4.76 4.59
CA MET A 418 30.07 -4.65 5.08
C MET A 418 29.12 -5.02 3.97
N MET A 419 28.08 -5.79 4.30
CA MET A 419 26.96 -6.12 3.42
C MET A 419 25.76 -5.24 3.80
N LEU A 420 25.05 -4.75 2.78
CA LEU A 420 23.73 -4.14 2.87
C LEU A 420 22.72 -5.07 2.19
N VAL A 421 21.61 -5.32 2.85
CA VAL A 421 20.43 -5.96 2.26
C VAL A 421 19.25 -5.01 2.42
N SER A 422 18.57 -4.69 1.31
CA SER A 422 17.55 -3.65 1.31
C SER A 422 16.33 -3.97 0.46
N ARG A 423 15.16 -3.57 0.97
CA ARG A 423 13.85 -3.64 0.31
C ARG A 423 13.79 -2.65 -0.85
N MET A 424 13.47 -3.15 -2.05
CA MET A 424 13.20 -2.31 -3.23
C MET A 424 11.77 -2.53 -3.74
N GLU A 425 10.97 -1.47 -3.74
CA GLU A 425 9.62 -1.50 -4.31
C GLU A 425 9.60 -1.41 -5.85
N GLY A 426 10.69 -0.94 -6.46
CA GLY A 426 10.73 -0.60 -7.88
C GLY A 426 10.11 0.77 -8.15
N PHE A 427 9.66 1.03 -9.38
CA PHE A 427 9.05 2.31 -9.75
C PHE A 427 7.52 2.24 -9.72
N GLY A 428 6.87 3.08 -8.92
CA GLY A 428 5.41 3.22 -8.92
C GLY A 428 4.68 2.01 -8.31
N ALA A 429 5.24 1.41 -7.26
CA ALA A 429 4.59 0.28 -6.59
C ALA A 429 3.25 0.72 -5.96
N GLY A 430 2.19 -0.02 -6.28
CA GLY A 430 0.86 0.15 -5.73
C GLY A 430 0.34 -1.13 -5.07
N ALA A 431 -0.96 -1.19 -4.81
CA ALA A 431 -1.60 -2.31 -4.11
C ALA A 431 -1.41 -3.70 -4.80
N PHE A 432 -1.08 -3.72 -6.09
CA PHE A 432 -0.87 -4.95 -6.86
C PHE A 432 0.59 -5.41 -6.91
N GLY A 433 1.49 -4.70 -6.25
CA GLY A 433 2.93 -4.97 -6.31
C GLY A 433 3.58 -4.40 -7.57
N ASN A 434 4.83 -4.80 -7.80
CA ASN A 434 5.63 -4.38 -8.94
C ASN A 434 6.50 -5.53 -9.46
N ALA A 435 6.59 -5.68 -10.79
CA ALA A 435 7.42 -6.72 -11.39
C ALA A 435 8.94 -6.46 -11.20
N ASN A 436 9.33 -5.21 -10.95
CA ASN A 436 10.71 -4.80 -10.66
C ASN A 436 11.03 -4.75 -9.17
N ALA A 437 10.06 -5.04 -8.29
CA ALA A 437 10.33 -5.18 -6.87
C ALA A 437 11.36 -6.30 -6.63
N SER A 438 12.28 -6.07 -5.72
CA SER A 438 13.43 -6.94 -5.49
C SER A 438 14.06 -6.66 -4.13
N THR A 439 15.12 -7.41 -3.83
CA THR A 439 16.01 -7.14 -2.71
C THR A 439 17.39 -6.74 -3.23
N LEU A 440 17.84 -5.54 -2.90
CA LEU A 440 19.21 -5.10 -3.16
C LEU A 440 20.15 -5.83 -2.20
N ILE A 441 21.24 -6.38 -2.73
CA ILE A 441 22.36 -6.87 -1.91
C ILE A 441 23.59 -6.15 -2.42
N ALA A 442 24.19 -5.32 -1.57
CA ALA A 442 25.37 -4.54 -1.89
C ALA A 442 26.48 -4.82 -0.89
N THR A 443 27.74 -4.63 -1.29
CA THR A 443 28.86 -4.71 -0.36
C THR A 443 29.81 -3.53 -0.51
N SER A 444 30.50 -3.22 0.59
CA SER A 444 31.52 -2.18 0.62
C SER A 444 32.74 -2.63 1.41
N PRO A 445 33.97 -2.48 0.87
CA PRO A 445 35.17 -2.64 1.67
C PRO A 445 35.30 -1.50 2.68
N PHE A 446 36.00 -1.75 3.78
CA PHE A 446 36.44 -0.68 4.68
C PHE A 446 37.17 0.41 3.87
N PRO A 447 36.87 1.72 4.05
CA PRO A 447 36.12 2.33 5.15
C PRO A 447 34.60 2.48 4.91
N TYR A 448 33.96 1.61 4.14
CA TYR A 448 32.50 1.56 3.91
C TYR A 448 31.92 2.74 3.13
N THR A 449 32.72 3.33 2.25
CA THR A 449 32.35 4.50 1.44
C THR A 449 32.06 4.17 -0.03
N ASP A 450 32.43 2.98 -0.51
CA ASP A 450 32.22 2.55 -1.91
C ASP A 450 31.20 1.40 -1.96
N TRP A 451 29.99 1.71 -2.42
CA TRP A 451 28.87 0.76 -2.54
C TRP A 451 28.54 0.43 -3.99
N SER A 452 29.52 0.54 -4.89
CA SER A 452 29.34 0.28 -6.32
C SER A 452 29.11 -1.20 -6.67
N SER A 453 29.46 -2.12 -5.78
CA SER A 453 29.23 -3.56 -5.96
C SER A 453 27.88 -3.98 -5.38
N TYR A 454 26.90 -4.24 -6.26
CA TYR A 454 25.58 -4.71 -5.86
C TYR A 454 24.90 -5.60 -6.90
N ILE A 455 23.95 -6.40 -6.43
CA ILE A 455 23.00 -7.15 -7.23
C ILE A 455 21.57 -6.89 -6.75
N LYS A 456 20.59 -7.21 -7.60
CA LYS A 456 19.17 -7.20 -7.23
C LYS A 456 18.62 -8.61 -7.34
N SER A 457 18.29 -9.21 -6.21
CA SER A 457 17.65 -10.52 -6.20
C SER A 457 16.15 -10.34 -6.43
N THR A 458 15.66 -10.94 -7.51
CA THR A 458 14.22 -11.01 -7.80
C THR A 458 13.58 -12.24 -7.15
N VAL A 459 14.29 -13.01 -6.32
CA VAL A 459 13.71 -14.17 -5.61
C VAL A 459 12.61 -13.71 -4.65
N ASP A 460 12.81 -12.57 -3.98
CA ASP A 460 11.76 -11.90 -3.21
C ASP A 460 12.08 -10.42 -2.98
N LYS A 461 11.10 -9.67 -2.49
CA LYS A 461 11.22 -8.34 -1.89
C LYS A 461 11.12 -8.52 -0.36
N LEU A 462 12.26 -8.58 0.32
CA LEU A 462 12.29 -8.81 1.78
C LEU A 462 11.79 -7.57 2.53
N ASP A 463 10.55 -7.61 3.02
CA ASP A 463 10.00 -6.57 3.90
C ASP A 463 10.36 -6.86 5.37
N GLY A 464 10.68 -5.82 6.15
CA GLY A 464 10.89 -5.97 7.59
C GLY A 464 12.09 -6.86 7.95
N LEU A 465 13.16 -6.84 7.15
CA LEU A 465 14.26 -7.79 7.31
C LEU A 465 15.12 -7.55 8.56
N ALA A 466 15.60 -8.64 9.14
CA ALA A 466 16.72 -8.67 10.08
C ALA A 466 17.80 -9.61 9.53
N LEU A 467 19.07 -9.18 9.62
CA LEU A 467 20.22 -10.00 9.26
C LEU A 467 20.86 -10.60 10.50
N PHE A 468 21.47 -11.75 10.33
CA PHE A 468 22.37 -12.34 11.30
C PHE A 468 23.37 -13.25 10.59
N SER A 469 24.58 -13.34 11.14
CA SER A 469 25.60 -14.25 10.64
C SER A 469 25.80 -15.45 11.54
N TYR A 470 26.02 -16.61 10.91
CA TYR A 470 26.45 -17.83 11.59
C TYR A 470 27.31 -18.65 10.64
N ASP A 471 28.41 -19.22 11.13
CA ASP A 471 29.34 -20.05 10.36
C ASP A 471 29.79 -19.41 9.02
N ASN A 472 30.21 -18.13 9.08
CA ASN A 472 30.65 -17.32 7.94
C ASN A 472 29.61 -17.15 6.81
N LYS A 473 28.32 -17.37 7.11
CA LYS A 473 27.21 -17.11 6.19
C LYS A 473 26.28 -16.07 6.78
N THR A 474 25.70 -15.26 5.91
CA THR A 474 24.70 -14.26 6.28
C THR A 474 23.30 -14.79 5.95
N TYR A 475 22.41 -14.69 6.92
CA TYR A 475 21.01 -15.10 6.81
C TYR A 475 20.11 -13.89 7.00
N ALA A 476 18.92 -13.96 6.41
CA ALA A 476 17.87 -12.97 6.61
C ALA A 476 16.60 -13.65 7.14
N ALA A 477 15.97 -13.04 8.14
CA ALA A 477 14.61 -13.33 8.55
C ALA A 477 13.71 -12.17 8.12
N ALA A 478 12.75 -12.42 7.24
CA ALA A 478 11.97 -11.35 6.61
C ALA A 478 10.64 -11.86 6.05
N ARG A 479 9.82 -10.92 5.55
CA ARG A 479 8.60 -11.29 4.84
C ARG A 479 8.92 -11.95 3.50
N HIS A 480 8.24 -13.05 3.23
CA HIS A 480 8.25 -13.79 1.98
C HIS A 480 6.87 -13.74 1.32
N GLN A 481 6.83 -13.62 0.00
CA GLN A 481 5.62 -13.75 -0.81
C GLN A 481 5.62 -15.07 -1.61
N PRO A 482 4.96 -16.13 -1.11
CA PRO A 482 4.88 -17.39 -1.83
C PRO A 482 3.91 -17.33 -3.02
N GLY A 483 4.16 -18.18 -4.02
CA GLY A 483 3.27 -18.42 -5.14
C GLY A 483 3.70 -17.76 -6.45
N SER A 484 2.92 -17.97 -7.50
CA SER A 484 3.22 -17.46 -8.84
C SER A 484 2.94 -15.96 -8.94
N ARG A 485 3.82 -15.26 -9.66
CA ARG A 485 3.69 -13.83 -9.95
C ARG A 485 2.90 -13.58 -11.23
N GLY A 486 2.17 -12.47 -11.25
CA GLY A 486 1.35 -12.05 -12.36
C GLY A 486 0.56 -10.80 -11.99
N LEU A 487 -0.41 -10.42 -12.83
CA LEU A 487 -1.07 -9.11 -12.78
C LEU A 487 -1.60 -8.66 -11.40
N PHE A 488 -2.02 -9.57 -10.53
CA PHE A 488 -2.51 -9.28 -9.18
C PHE A 488 -1.62 -9.83 -8.06
N THR A 489 -0.52 -10.48 -8.43
CA THR A 489 0.35 -11.24 -7.53
C THR A 489 1.82 -10.93 -7.75
N GLU A 490 2.13 -9.77 -8.34
CA GLU A 490 3.51 -9.25 -8.37
C GLU A 490 4.03 -9.04 -6.95
N LEU A 491 5.36 -8.98 -6.81
CA LEU A 491 6.00 -8.78 -5.51
C LEU A 491 5.52 -7.48 -4.87
N GLY A 492 5.09 -7.57 -3.62
CA GLY A 492 4.50 -6.44 -2.88
C GLY A 492 2.97 -6.35 -2.97
N SER A 493 2.29 -7.22 -3.74
CA SER A 493 0.84 -7.23 -3.82
C SER A 493 0.18 -7.47 -2.45
N VAL A 494 -0.88 -6.72 -2.16
CA VAL A 494 -1.71 -6.88 -0.95
C VAL A 494 -2.70 -8.03 -1.08
N PHE A 495 -2.86 -8.60 -2.29
CA PHE A 495 -3.78 -9.69 -2.58
C PHE A 495 -3.12 -11.08 -2.45
N THR A 496 -1.82 -11.14 -2.17
CA THR A 496 -1.09 -12.40 -2.03
C THR A 496 -1.02 -12.84 -0.59
N ARG A 497 -0.67 -14.12 -0.40
CA ARG A 497 -0.23 -14.63 0.90
C ARG A 497 1.13 -14.04 1.25
N LYS A 498 1.43 -14.01 2.55
CA LYS A 498 2.75 -13.67 3.08
C LYS A 498 3.15 -14.67 4.16
N ARG A 499 4.45 -14.83 4.33
CA ARG A 499 5.10 -15.63 5.37
C ARG A 499 6.20 -14.80 6.01
N THR A 500 6.60 -15.18 7.20
CA THR A 500 7.95 -14.89 7.71
C THR A 500 8.82 -16.09 7.37
N SER A 501 9.97 -15.84 6.74
CA SER A 501 10.84 -16.91 6.26
C SER A 501 12.31 -16.57 6.44
N LEU A 502 13.12 -17.62 6.45
CA LEU A 502 14.57 -17.57 6.48
C LEU A 502 15.14 -17.70 5.07
N PHE A 503 16.14 -16.89 4.79
CA PHE A 503 16.87 -16.87 3.53
C PHE A 503 18.37 -16.94 3.78
N LEU A 504 19.09 -17.63 2.89
CA LEU A 504 20.53 -17.44 2.73
C LEU A 504 20.75 -16.20 1.86
N VAL A 505 21.62 -15.31 2.29
CA VAL A 505 21.99 -14.11 1.54
C VAL A 505 23.39 -14.30 0.97
N ASN A 506 23.50 -14.14 -0.35
CA ASN A 506 24.78 -14.20 -1.05
C ASN A 506 24.93 -12.99 -1.99
N GLU A 507 26.08 -12.33 -1.92
CA GLU A 507 26.40 -11.14 -2.71
C GLU A 507 26.50 -11.36 -4.22
N THR A 508 26.66 -12.62 -4.65
CA THR A 508 26.79 -12.99 -6.06
C THR A 508 25.54 -13.66 -6.60
N THR A 509 24.96 -14.61 -5.86
CA THR A 509 23.81 -15.41 -6.32
C THR A 509 22.46 -14.86 -5.87
N GLY A 510 22.42 -13.92 -4.93
CA GLY A 510 21.19 -13.33 -4.42
C GLY A 510 20.65 -14.04 -3.20
N LEU A 511 19.32 -14.06 -3.07
CA LEU A 511 18.62 -14.74 -2.00
C LEU A 511 18.36 -16.20 -2.36
N THR A 512 18.46 -17.09 -1.39
CA THR A 512 17.96 -18.47 -1.51
C THR A 512 17.02 -18.75 -0.35
N TYR A 513 15.76 -19.09 -0.67
CA TYR A 513 14.76 -19.48 0.33
C TYR A 513 15.19 -20.74 1.07
N ILE A 514 15.02 -20.77 2.39
CA ILE A 514 15.37 -21.92 3.24
C ILE A 514 14.10 -22.57 3.80
N THR A 515 13.33 -21.83 4.61
CA THR A 515 12.17 -22.32 5.34
C THR A 515 11.31 -21.16 5.81
N ASP A 516 10.00 -21.39 5.96
CA ASP A 516 9.14 -20.51 6.74
C ASP A 516 9.34 -20.75 8.24
N VAL A 517 8.89 -19.78 9.05
CA VAL A 517 8.46 -20.02 10.43
C VAL A 517 6.92 -20.04 10.46
N PRO A 518 6.26 -20.64 11.47
CA PRO A 518 4.80 -20.68 11.56
C PRO A 518 4.17 -19.28 11.49
N SER A 519 3.64 -18.91 10.32
CA SER A 519 3.21 -17.53 10.02
C SER A 519 2.22 -17.49 8.87
N ALA A 520 1.36 -16.46 8.85
CA ALA A 520 0.41 -16.21 7.77
C ALA A 520 -0.05 -14.74 7.75
N GLY A 521 -0.85 -14.37 6.74
CA GLY A 521 -1.53 -13.07 6.68
C GLY A 521 -0.58 -11.87 6.69
N ASP A 522 -0.76 -10.97 7.66
CA ASP A 522 0.15 -9.85 7.90
C ASP A 522 1.21 -10.26 8.94
N THR A 523 2.49 -10.28 8.53
CA THR A 523 3.56 -10.95 9.28
C THR A 523 4.94 -10.33 9.03
N ALA A 524 5.96 -10.77 9.78
CA ALA A 524 7.42 -10.47 9.67
C ALA A 524 7.91 -9.36 10.61
N TYR A 525 8.78 -8.46 10.11
CA TYR A 525 9.48 -7.42 10.88
C TYR A 525 10.20 -8.01 12.09
N CYS A 526 11.27 -8.73 11.78
CA CYS A 526 11.90 -9.63 12.73
C CYS A 526 12.91 -8.92 13.63
N GLY A 527 13.12 -9.50 14.81
CA GLY A 527 14.28 -9.24 15.66
C GLY A 527 14.96 -10.57 16.02
N VAL A 528 16.29 -10.61 16.06
CA VAL A 528 17.06 -11.86 16.19
C VAL A 528 18.03 -11.78 17.37
N VAL A 529 17.98 -12.80 18.23
CA VAL A 529 18.96 -13.02 19.30
C VAL A 529 19.66 -14.34 19.08
N LEU A 530 20.99 -14.31 19.01
CA LEU A 530 21.83 -15.51 18.94
C LEU A 530 22.22 -15.97 20.34
N ASN A 531 22.08 -17.26 20.62
CA ASN A 531 22.48 -17.88 21.87
C ASN A 531 23.16 -19.23 21.59
N GLY A 532 24.49 -19.22 21.51
CA GLY A 532 25.27 -20.41 21.16
C GLY A 532 24.91 -20.95 19.78
N THR A 533 24.35 -22.16 19.73
CA THR A 533 23.94 -22.83 18.48
C THR A 533 22.47 -22.61 18.14
N GLU A 534 21.81 -21.69 18.82
CA GLU A 534 20.40 -21.37 18.63
C GLU A 534 20.20 -19.89 18.29
N ALA A 535 19.16 -19.60 17.51
CA ALA A 535 18.65 -18.25 17.33
C ALA A 535 17.19 -18.18 17.75
N TYR A 536 16.84 -17.11 18.45
CA TYR A 536 15.47 -16.75 18.78
C TYR A 536 15.06 -15.62 17.83
N ILE A 537 14.00 -15.84 17.07
CA ILE A 537 13.51 -14.90 16.06
C ILE A 537 12.13 -14.44 16.48
N SER A 538 12.02 -13.18 16.88
CA SER A 538 10.75 -12.50 17.09
C SER A 538 10.17 -12.08 15.74
N TYR A 539 8.86 -12.18 15.57
CA TYR A 539 8.12 -11.69 14.41
C TYR A 539 6.66 -11.52 14.80
N TYR A 540 5.96 -10.59 14.18
CA TYR A 540 4.51 -10.56 14.28
C TYR A 540 3.88 -11.47 13.23
N THR A 541 2.68 -11.98 13.49
CA THR A 541 1.88 -12.68 12.49
C THR A 541 0.39 -12.57 12.79
N SER A 542 -0.41 -12.62 11.73
CA SER A 542 -1.81 -12.97 11.80
C SER A 542 -2.01 -14.43 12.23
N ASP A 543 -3.27 -14.83 12.46
CA ASP A 543 -3.64 -16.22 12.78
C ASP A 543 -3.05 -17.24 11.79
N ILE A 544 -2.08 -18.00 12.27
CA ILE A 544 -1.26 -18.93 11.48
C ILE A 544 -2.07 -20.09 10.90
N ARG A 545 -3.32 -20.30 11.34
CA ARG A 545 -4.18 -21.38 10.85
C ARG A 545 -4.76 -21.07 9.47
N TYR A 546 -4.82 -19.79 9.09
CA TYR A 546 -5.54 -19.35 7.90
C TYR A 546 -4.68 -18.56 6.93
N ASP A 547 -4.86 -18.84 5.64
CA ASP A 547 -4.22 -18.19 4.53
C ASP A 547 -5.16 -17.20 3.85
N TYR A 548 -5.32 -16.03 4.43
CA TYR A 548 -5.96 -14.93 3.73
C TYR A 548 -4.95 -14.04 2.99
N PRO A 549 -5.38 -13.30 1.97
CA PRO A 549 -4.59 -12.22 1.38
C PRO A 549 -4.10 -11.23 2.43
N TRP A 550 -2.90 -10.67 2.22
CA TRP A 550 -2.27 -9.72 3.14
C TRP A 550 -3.21 -8.59 3.60
N VAL A 551 -4.00 -8.03 2.70
CA VAL A 551 -4.97 -6.94 2.98
C VAL A 551 -6.00 -7.30 4.06
N LEU A 552 -6.36 -8.57 4.23
CA LEU A 552 -7.27 -8.97 5.31
C LEU A 552 -6.56 -9.02 6.67
N GLY A 553 -5.23 -9.22 6.68
CA GLY A 553 -4.42 -9.14 7.89
C GLY A 553 -4.28 -7.72 8.43
N TRP A 554 -4.47 -6.70 7.59
CA TRP A 554 -4.38 -5.31 8.01
C TRP A 554 -5.43 -4.90 9.05
N VAL A 555 -6.56 -5.61 9.09
CA VAL A 555 -7.67 -5.35 10.02
C VAL A 555 -7.85 -6.47 11.03
N ALA A 556 -6.99 -7.49 10.97
CA ALA A 556 -7.01 -8.62 11.89
C ALA A 556 -6.10 -8.37 13.09
N GLU A 557 -6.41 -9.04 14.19
CA GLU A 557 -5.50 -9.18 15.32
C GLU A 557 -4.23 -9.93 14.89
N SER A 558 -3.12 -9.61 15.54
CA SER A 558 -1.83 -10.25 15.31
C SER A 558 -1.08 -10.40 16.62
N ASP A 559 -0.41 -11.53 16.78
CA ASP A 559 0.45 -11.83 17.92
C ASP A 559 1.91 -11.51 17.58
N ILE A 560 2.74 -11.32 18.61
CA ILE A 560 4.19 -11.43 18.48
C ILE A 560 4.57 -12.86 18.88
N ARG A 561 5.23 -13.56 17.97
CA ARG A 561 5.71 -14.93 18.17
C ARG A 561 7.22 -14.97 18.22
N ILE A 562 7.72 -16.04 18.80
CA ILE A 562 9.13 -16.41 18.72
C ILE A 562 9.25 -17.76 18.02
N ALA A 563 10.23 -17.87 17.13
CA ALA A 563 10.71 -19.14 16.59
C ALA A 563 12.11 -19.41 17.12
N GLN A 564 12.33 -20.63 17.60
CA GLN A 564 13.64 -21.12 17.99
C GLN A 564 14.23 -21.88 16.81
N VAL A 565 15.43 -21.47 16.40
CA VAL A 565 16.12 -21.98 15.21
C VAL A 565 17.42 -22.65 15.61
N ASN A 566 17.63 -23.88 15.17
CA ASN A 566 18.90 -24.59 15.29
C ASN A 566 19.87 -24.10 14.20
N LEU A 567 20.86 -23.31 14.60
CA LEU A 567 21.83 -22.69 13.70
C LEU A 567 22.76 -23.71 13.03
N THR A 568 23.06 -24.83 13.72
CA THR A 568 23.89 -25.88 13.14
C THR A 568 23.16 -26.60 12.01
N ALA A 569 21.88 -26.95 12.21
CA ALA A 569 21.05 -27.54 11.17
C ALA A 569 20.84 -26.55 9.99
N LEU A 570 20.64 -25.27 10.30
CA LEU A 570 20.55 -24.19 9.31
C LEU A 570 21.82 -24.11 8.45
N ALA A 571 23.00 -24.13 9.07
CA ALA A 571 24.28 -24.07 8.37
C ALA A 571 24.53 -25.27 7.46
N ILE A 572 24.23 -26.49 7.96
CA ILE A 572 24.34 -27.74 7.20
C ILE A 572 23.40 -27.70 6.00
N TRP A 573 22.14 -27.31 6.19
CA TRP A 573 21.18 -27.18 5.09
C TRP A 573 21.66 -26.16 4.05
N ALA A 574 22.08 -24.98 4.51
CA ALA A 574 22.61 -23.93 3.64
C ALA A 574 23.93 -24.30 2.94
N ALA A 575 24.61 -25.37 3.33
CA ALA A 575 25.78 -25.89 2.62
C ALA A 575 25.42 -26.91 1.53
N SER A 576 24.18 -27.40 1.54
CA SER A 576 23.64 -28.35 0.55
C SER A 576 22.90 -27.67 -0.61
N LEU A 577 22.55 -26.40 -0.45
CA LEU A 577 22.02 -25.50 -1.47
C LEU A 577 23.17 -24.98 -2.35
#